data_AF-A0A371I4K4-F1
#
_entry.id   AF-A0A371I4K4-F1
#
_cell.length_a   1.000
_cell.length_b   1.000
_cell.length_c   1.000
_cell.angle_alpha   90.00
_cell.angle_beta   90.00
_cell.angle_gamma   90.00
#
_symmetry.space_group_name_H-M   'P 1'
#
loop_
_entity.id
_entity.type
_entity.pdbx_description
1 polymer ?
#
loop_
_entity_poly.entity_id
_entity_poly.type
_entity_poly.pdbx_seq_one_letter_code
_entity_poly.pdbx_strand_id
1 'polypeptide(L)'
;MQLRAKSDSSNQNRKSTTKSFPPQVPLEELKPLPSHLKYAYLDDNQQLLVIIANNLHREQEEKLLQVLRYHKKTIGWKLSNLPEISPSIYMHRILLEEEARPIRQQ
;
A
#
# COMPACT_ATOMS: atom_id res chain seq x y z
N MET A 1 23.62 52.05 -39.18
CA MET A 1 23.69 52.51 -37.78
C MET A 1 23.58 51.28 -36.90
N GLN A 2 24.61 51.02 -36.08
CA GLN A 2 24.72 49.94 -35.09
C GLN A 2 23.50 49.96 -34.13
N LEU A 3 23.09 48.90 -33.41
CA LEU A 3 23.83 48.25 -32.33
C LEU A 3 23.15 46.94 -31.91
N ARG A 4 24.00 46.02 -31.44
CA ARG A 4 23.72 44.77 -30.74
C ARG A 4 23.01 45.01 -29.40
N ALA A 5 22.10 44.12 -29.01
CA ALA A 5 21.81 43.84 -27.61
C ALA A 5 21.96 42.34 -27.35
N LYS A 6 23.00 42.00 -26.59
CA LYS A 6 23.10 40.78 -25.80
C LYS A 6 22.55 41.13 -24.41
N SER A 7 21.74 40.26 -23.84
CA SER A 7 21.47 40.28 -22.39
C SER A 7 21.58 38.85 -21.88
N ASP A 8 22.61 38.64 -21.06
CA ASP A 8 22.85 37.44 -20.26
C ASP A 8 21.98 37.43 -18.99
N SER A 9 21.67 36.20 -18.56
CA SER A 9 21.65 35.73 -17.18
C SER A 9 20.78 36.44 -16.12
N SER A 10 19.78 35.73 -15.59
CA SER A 10 19.85 35.37 -14.17
C SER A 10 18.92 34.23 -13.77
N ASN A 11 19.53 33.35 -13.01
CA ASN A 11 19.07 32.15 -12.35
C ASN A 11 18.21 32.50 -11.11
N GLN A 12 17.01 31.92 -10.97
CA GLN A 12 16.36 31.78 -9.67
C GLN A 12 15.68 30.41 -9.54
N ASN A 13 16.51 29.43 -9.16
CA ASN A 13 16.34 28.65 -7.93
C ASN A 13 14.92 28.64 -7.33
N ARG A 14 14.14 27.60 -7.64
CA ARG A 14 13.12 27.10 -6.70
C ARG A 14 13.64 25.83 -6.02
N LYS A 15 14.47 26.04 -5.00
CA LYS A 15 14.55 25.12 -3.85
C LYS A 15 13.12 24.90 -3.35
N SER A 16 12.60 23.70 -3.53
CA SER A 16 11.50 23.22 -2.71
C SER A 16 11.75 21.77 -2.37
N THR A 17 12.41 21.62 -1.22
CA THR A 17 12.19 20.56 -0.23
C THR A 17 12.16 19.14 -0.77
N THR A 18 13.28 18.44 -0.59
CA THR A 18 13.34 17.01 -0.31
C THR A 18 12.29 16.66 0.73
N LYS A 19 11.09 16.31 0.29
CA LYS A 19 10.18 15.49 1.07
C LYS A 19 10.65 14.06 0.80
N SER A 20 11.20 13.40 1.82
CA SER A 20 11.45 11.97 1.74
C SER A 20 10.11 11.30 1.50
N PHE A 21 9.84 10.95 0.26
CA PHE A 21 8.71 10.10 -0.06
C PHE A 21 8.94 8.76 0.66
N PRO A 22 7.96 8.27 1.43
CA PRO A 22 8.03 6.92 1.99
C PRO A 22 8.18 5.91 0.83
N PRO A 23 8.65 4.69 1.10
CA PRO A 23 8.96 3.73 0.03
C PRO A 23 7.71 3.52 -0.82
N GLN A 24 7.71 4.14 -1.99
CA GLN A 24 6.79 3.81 -3.07
C GLN A 24 7.05 2.33 -3.32
N VAL A 25 6.03 1.48 -3.23
CA VAL A 25 6.19 0.07 -3.61
C VAL A 25 6.74 0.08 -5.03
N PRO A 26 7.99 -0.39 -5.27
CA PRO A 26 8.57 -0.32 -6.59
C PRO A 26 7.65 -1.08 -7.54
N LEU A 27 7.17 -0.40 -8.58
CA LEU A 27 6.31 -1.02 -9.60
C LEU A 27 6.96 -2.28 -10.21
N GLU A 28 8.30 -2.34 -10.18
CA GLU A 28 9.14 -3.47 -10.60
C GLU A 28 8.97 -4.74 -9.74
N GLU A 29 8.48 -4.64 -8.51
CA GLU A 29 8.24 -5.80 -7.63
C GLU A 29 6.80 -6.34 -7.71
N LEU A 30 5.91 -5.68 -8.47
CA LEU A 30 4.52 -6.09 -8.56
C LEU A 30 4.35 -7.32 -9.44
N LYS A 31 3.63 -8.31 -8.91
CA LYS A 31 3.30 -9.52 -9.66
C LYS A 31 2.36 -9.18 -10.82
N PRO A 32 2.48 -9.88 -11.96
CA PRO A 32 1.50 -9.74 -13.03
C PRO A 32 0.12 -10.19 -12.53
N LEU A 33 -0.90 -9.37 -12.81
CA LEU A 33 -2.29 -9.67 -12.47
C LEU A 33 -3.04 -10.25 -13.67
N PRO A 34 -4.05 -11.09 -13.44
CA PRO A 34 -5.05 -11.43 -14.45
C PRO A 34 -5.70 -10.17 -15.06
N SER A 35 -6.10 -10.23 -16.34
CA SER A 35 -6.63 -9.08 -17.09
C SER A 35 -7.90 -8.43 -16.50
N HIS A 36 -8.65 -9.17 -15.70
CA HIS A 36 -9.85 -8.69 -15.02
C HIS A 36 -9.55 -7.95 -13.69
N LEU A 37 -8.27 -7.85 -13.30
CA LEU A 37 -7.82 -7.16 -12.09
C LEU A 37 -6.82 -6.06 -12.44
N LYS A 38 -6.76 -5.03 -11.59
CA LYS A 38 -5.77 -3.96 -11.67
C LYS A 38 -5.36 -3.50 -10.27
N TYR A 39 -4.21 -2.86 -10.22
CA TYR A 39 -3.75 -2.15 -9.04
C TYR A 39 -4.35 -0.74 -8.98
N ALA A 40 -4.72 -0.30 -7.79
CA ALA A 40 -5.15 1.07 -7.51
C ALA A 40 -4.55 1.54 -6.19
N TYR A 41 -4.27 2.85 -6.09
CA TYR A 41 -3.76 3.44 -4.86
C TYR A 41 -4.90 3.94 -3.98
N LEU A 42 -4.88 3.55 -2.71
CA LEU A 42 -5.88 3.95 -1.74
C LEU A 42 -5.59 5.33 -1.13
N ASP A 43 -4.34 5.79 -1.13
CA ASP A 43 -3.98 7.12 -0.62
C ASP A 43 -3.15 7.94 -1.61
N ASP A 44 -3.16 9.26 -1.39
CA ASP A 44 -2.47 10.24 -2.23
C ASP A 44 -0.94 10.10 -2.17
N ASN A 45 -0.45 9.48 -1.09
CA ASN A 45 0.97 9.19 -0.91
C ASN A 45 1.42 7.92 -1.64
N GLN A 46 0.51 7.23 -2.34
CA GLN A 46 0.79 5.99 -3.08
C GLN A 46 1.46 4.90 -2.24
N GLN A 47 1.20 4.88 -0.93
CA GLN A 47 1.76 3.91 -0.01
C GLN A 47 0.93 2.63 0.05
N LEU A 48 -0.38 2.75 -0.19
CA LEU A 48 -1.31 1.65 -0.08
C LEU A 48 -1.86 1.25 -1.43
N LEU A 49 -1.37 0.11 -1.92
CA LEU A 49 -1.84 -0.51 -3.14
C LEU A 49 -2.96 -1.52 -2.82
N VAL A 50 -4.06 -1.46 -3.56
CA VAL A 50 -5.15 -2.43 -3.51
C VAL A 50 -5.35 -3.05 -4.89
N ILE A 51 -5.82 -4.30 -4.92
CA ILE A 51 -6.21 -4.98 -6.16
C ILE A 51 -7.72 -4.86 -6.29
N ILE A 52 -8.20 -4.32 -7.40
CA ILE A 52 -9.62 -4.14 -7.71
C ILE A 52 -9.95 -4.72 -9.09
N ALA A 53 -11.23 -4.88 -9.36
CA ALA A 53 -11.69 -5.31 -10.68
C ALA A 53 -11.38 -4.24 -11.75
N ASN A 54 -10.90 -4.69 -12.92
CA ASN A 54 -10.52 -3.82 -14.03
C ASN A 54 -11.71 -3.36 -14.88
N ASN A 55 -12.85 -4.05 -14.77
CA ASN A 55 -14.08 -3.77 -15.51
C ASN A 55 -15.02 -2.77 -14.80
N LEU A 56 -14.52 -2.03 -13.80
CA LEU A 56 -15.31 -1.03 -13.09
C LEU A 56 -15.39 0.27 -13.91
N HIS A 57 -16.58 0.87 -13.98
CA HIS A 57 -16.70 2.24 -14.46
C HIS A 57 -16.04 3.20 -13.48
N ARG A 58 -15.54 4.34 -13.97
CA ARG A 58 -14.84 5.35 -13.17
C ARG A 58 -15.61 5.74 -11.89
N GLU A 59 -16.92 5.91 -11.99
CA GLU A 59 -17.76 6.27 -10.84
C GLU A 59 -17.84 5.15 -9.79
N GLN A 60 -17.90 3.89 -10.23
CA GLN A 60 -17.93 2.73 -9.34
C GLN A 60 -16.58 2.54 -8.65
N GLU A 61 -15.50 2.72 -9.40
CA GLU A 61 -14.14 2.69 -8.87
C GLU A 61 -13.92 3.77 -7.80
N GLU A 62 -14.31 5.02 -8.07
CA GLU A 62 -14.16 6.11 -7.08
C GLU A 62 -14.98 5.83 -5.82
N LYS A 63 -16.24 5.38 -5.96
CA LYS A 63 -17.08 5.00 -4.81
C LYS A 63 -16.45 3.86 -4.00
N LEU A 64 -15.92 2.84 -4.67
CA LEU A 64 -15.22 1.73 -4.01
C LEU A 64 -13.99 2.24 -3.25
N LEU A 65 -13.14 3.04 -3.89
CA LEU A 65 -11.96 3.61 -3.25
C LEU A 65 -12.33 4.50 -2.06
N GLN A 66 -13.41 5.28 -2.15
CA GLN A 66 -13.92 6.10 -1.05
C GLN A 66 -14.34 5.26 0.16
N VAL A 67 -15.08 4.17 -0.06
CA VAL A 67 -15.48 3.25 1.01
C VAL A 67 -14.25 2.58 1.64
N LEU A 68 -13.32 2.10 0.81
CA LEU A 68 -12.08 1.49 1.29
C LEU A 68 -11.21 2.49 2.08
N ARG A 69 -11.14 3.76 1.67
CA ARG A 69 -10.45 4.84 2.38
C ARG A 69 -11.10 5.09 3.74
N TYR A 70 -12.42 5.14 3.79
CA TYR A 70 -13.18 5.34 5.03
C TYR A 70 -12.94 4.20 6.03
N HIS A 71 -12.91 2.95 5.56
CA HIS A 71 -12.67 1.77 6.39
C HIS A 71 -11.21 1.34 6.49
N LYS A 72 -10.25 2.19 6.08
CA LYS A 72 -8.81 1.89 6.11
C LYS A 72 -8.30 1.45 7.48
N LYS A 73 -8.91 1.91 8.58
CA LYS A 73 -8.52 1.47 9.95
C LYS A 73 -8.99 0.05 10.27
N THR A 74 -10.17 -0.34 9.77
CA THR A 74 -10.86 -1.59 10.12
C THR A 74 -10.43 -2.76 9.24
N ILE A 75 -9.96 -2.52 8.01
CA ILE A 75 -9.54 -3.55 7.04
C ILE A 75 -8.24 -4.29 7.48
N GLY A 76 -7.74 -4.08 8.70
CA GLY A 76 -6.66 -4.91 9.26
C GLY A 76 -5.27 -4.61 8.70
N TRP A 77 -5.05 -3.42 8.12
CA TRP A 77 -3.73 -3.01 7.58
C TRP A 77 -2.63 -2.87 8.64
N LYS A 78 -3.00 -2.84 9.92
CA LYS A 78 -2.07 -3.02 11.04
C LYS A 78 -2.58 -4.17 11.89
N LEU A 79 -1.69 -5.10 12.24
CA LEU A 79 -1.95 -6.15 13.24
C LEU A 79 -2.47 -5.56 14.56
N SER A 80 -2.03 -4.34 14.90
CA SER A 80 -2.50 -3.58 16.07
C SER A 80 -3.94 -3.05 15.96
N ASN A 81 -4.56 -3.07 14.77
CA ASN A 81 -5.96 -2.69 14.57
C ASN A 81 -6.91 -3.88 14.75
N LEU A 82 -6.39 -5.07 15.10
CA LEU A 82 -7.16 -6.22 15.56
C LEU A 82 -7.02 -6.38 17.10
N PRO A 83 -7.33 -5.36 17.93
CA PRO A 83 -7.20 -5.48 19.39
C PRO A 83 -8.18 -6.50 19.98
N GLU A 84 -9.16 -6.97 19.20
CA GLU A 84 -10.27 -7.77 19.69
C GLU A 84 -10.05 -9.28 19.58
N ILE A 85 -9.11 -9.73 18.74
CA ILE A 85 -8.77 -11.16 18.69
C ILE A 85 -7.61 -11.42 19.62
N SER A 86 -7.94 -11.70 20.88
CA SER A 86 -6.96 -12.14 21.86
C SER A 86 -6.18 -13.34 21.30
N PRO A 87 -4.84 -13.35 21.39
CA PRO A 87 -4.02 -14.53 21.09
C PRO A 87 -4.48 -15.79 21.85
N SER A 88 -5.18 -15.62 22.98
CA SER A 88 -5.79 -16.72 23.74
C SER A 88 -6.88 -17.47 22.96
N ILE A 89 -7.49 -16.86 21.94
CA ILE A 89 -8.54 -17.48 21.11
C ILE A 89 -7.92 -18.37 20.02
N TYR A 90 -6.70 -18.05 19.55
CA TYR A 90 -5.97 -18.84 18.54
C TYR A 90 -5.03 -19.90 19.12
N MET A 91 -4.83 -19.91 20.44
CA MET A 91 -4.12 -20.98 21.12
C MET A 91 -5.05 -22.19 21.28
N HIS A 92 -5.25 -22.95 20.21
CA HIS A 92 -5.59 -24.37 20.32
C HIS A 92 -4.40 -25.06 20.99
N ARG A 93 -4.33 -24.99 22.31
CA ARG A 93 -3.31 -25.69 23.11
C ARG A 93 -3.58 -27.17 22.91
N ILE A 94 -2.80 -27.81 22.04
CA ILE A 94 -2.66 -29.27 22.06
C ILE A 94 -2.02 -29.57 23.41
N LEU A 95 -2.83 -30.03 24.36
CA LEU A 95 -2.36 -30.50 25.65
C LEU A 95 -1.58 -31.79 25.37
N LEU A 96 -0.26 -31.70 25.51
CA LEU A 96 0.65 -32.83 25.43
C LEU A 96 0.88 -33.29 26.87
N GLU A 97 0.61 -34.56 27.17
CA GLU A 97 0.98 -35.16 28.46
C GLU A 97 2.51 -35.07 28.65
N GLU A 98 2.98 -34.98 29.90
CA GLU A 98 4.39 -34.66 30.25
C GLU A 98 5.42 -35.62 29.64
N GLU A 99 4.99 -36.80 29.18
CA GLU A 99 5.82 -37.85 28.60
C GLU A 99 5.57 -38.06 27.10
N ALA A 100 4.62 -37.34 26.49
CA ALA A 100 4.23 -37.58 25.11
C ALA A 100 5.29 -37.02 24.14
N ARG A 101 5.78 -37.90 23.25
CA ARG A 101 6.77 -37.57 22.22
C ARG A 101 6.08 -37.39 20.87
N PRO A 102 6.31 -36.30 20.13
CA PRO A 102 5.71 -36.13 18.80
C PRO A 102 6.31 -37.16 17.84
N ILE A 103 5.45 -38.00 17.26
CA ILE A 103 5.83 -39.00 16.26
C ILE A 103 5.41 -38.47 14.89
N ARG A 104 6.34 -38.48 13.94
CA ARG A 104 6.05 -38.19 12.53
C ARG A 104 5.67 -39.51 11.84
N GLN A 105 4.44 -39.64 11.35
CA GLN A 105 4.09 -40.75 10.46
C GLN A 105 4.72 -40.50 9.08
N GLN A 106 5.37 -41.53 8.54
CA GLN A 106 5.92 -41.57 7.18
C GLN A 106 4.99 -42.35 6.26
#